data_AF-T0TTZ1-F1
#
_entry.id   AF-T0TTZ1-F1
#
_cell.length_a   1.000
_cell.length_b   1.000
_cell.length_c   1.000
_cell.angle_alpha   90.00
_cell.angle_beta   90.00
_cell.angle_gamma   90.00
#
_symmetry.space_group_name_H-M   'P 1'
#
loop_
_entity.id
_entity.type
_entity.pdbx_description
1 polymer ?
#
loop_
_entity_poly.entity_id
_entity_poly.type
_entity_poly.pdbx_seq_one_letter_code
_entity_poly.pdbx_strand_id
1 'polypeptide(L)' 'MEHQLVKKVDFESMPLHTEYQLTEKGKSLMPILRDLNQWGKEWL' A
#
# COMPACT_ATOMS: atom_id res chain seq x y z
N MET A 1 2.78 13.11 5.14
CA MET A 1 2.79 11.94 4.23
C MET A 1 2.36 12.42 2.85
N GLU A 2 3.34 12.70 1.99
CA GLU A 2 3.28 13.64 0.85
C GLU A 2 2.19 13.34 -0.20
N HIS A 3 1.62 12.13 -0.24
CA HIS A 3 0.59 11.76 -1.23
C HIS A 3 -0.64 11.04 -0.68
N GLN A 4 -0.75 10.86 0.65
CA GLN A 4 -1.87 10.19 1.32
C GLN A 4 -2.18 8.77 0.79
N LEU A 5 -1.16 8.02 0.37
CA LEU A 5 -1.31 6.64 -0.13
C LEU A 5 -1.31 5.60 1.00
N VAL A 6 -0.62 5.92 2.09
CA VAL A 6 -0.48 5.05 3.27
C VAL A 6 -0.91 5.84 4.49
N LYS A 7 -1.64 5.18 5.39
CA LYS A 7 -1.90 5.66 6.75
C LYS A 7 -1.03 4.87 7.73
N LYS A 8 -0.45 5.59 8.69
CA LYS A 8 0.29 5.03 9.83
C LYS A 8 -0.66 4.97 11.02
N VAL A 9 -0.72 3.83 11.70
CA VAL A 9 -1.51 3.63 12.92
C VAL A 9 -0.55 3.13 14.01
N ASP A 10 -0.40 3.92 15.05
CA ASP A 10 0.39 3.54 16.23
C ASP A 10 -0.54 2.85 17.23
N PHE A 11 -0.17 1.65 17.68
CA PHE A 11 -0.93 0.86 18.63
C PHE A 11 -0.21 0.84 19.97
N GLU A 12 -0.78 1.51 20.97
CA GLU A 12 -0.30 1.51 22.35
C GLU A 12 -0.71 0.23 23.11
N SER A 13 -0.64 -0.92 22.43
CA SER A 13 -0.86 -2.24 23.01
C SER A 13 0.43 -2.86 23.54
N MET A 14 0.34 -4.00 24.22
CA MET A 14 1.48 -4.87 24.49
C MET A 14 1.39 -6.11 23.59
N PRO A 15 2.29 -6.30 22.60
CA PRO A 15 3.48 -5.49 22.32
C PRO A 15 3.17 -4.14 21.66
N LEU A 16 4.03 -3.15 21.92
CA LEU A 16 3.99 -1.84 21.26
C LEU A 16 4.37 -2.03 19.79
N HIS A 17 3.53 -1.56 18.87
CA HIS A 17 3.80 -1.68 17.44
C HIS A 17 3.12 -0.59 16.62
N THR A 18 3.54 -0.49 15.36
CA THR A 18 2.98 0.42 14.36
C THR A 18 2.55 -0.41 13.16
N GLU A 19 1.37 -0.13 12.63
CA GLU A 19 0.92 -0.66 11.35
C GLU A 19 0.89 0.40 10.25
N TYR A 20 1.13 -0.04 9.03
CA TYR A 20 0.96 0.75 7.82
C TYR A 20 -0.11 0.11 6.96
N GLN A 21 -1.10 0.90 6.57
CA GLN A 21 -2.23 0.42 5.78
C GLN A 21 -2.41 1.31 4.56
N LEU A 22 -2.83 0.71 3.44
CA LEU A 22 -3.21 1.50 2.25
C LEU A 22 -4.46 2.33 2.57
N THR A 23 -4.45 3.60 2.18
CA THR A 23 -5.67 4.41 2.15
C THR A 23 -6.54 3.98 0.97
N GLU A 24 -7.77 4.48 0.87
CA GLU A 24 -8.60 4.23 -0.32
C GLU A 24 -7.92 4.72 -1.61
N LYS A 25 -7.20 5.85 -1.55
CA LYS A 25 -6.35 6.34 -2.65
C LYS A 25 -5.17 5.40 -2.94
N GLY A 26 -4.56 4.80 -1.92
CA GLY A 26 -3.52 3.77 -2.12
C GLY A 26 -4.07 2.52 -2.79
N LYS A 27 -5.25 2.05 -2.35
CA LYS A 27 -5.94 0.89 -2.93
C LYS A 27 -6.38 1.13 -4.37
N SER A 28 -6.77 2.35 -4.74
CA SER A 28 -7.17 2.66 -6.11
C SER A 28 -6.04 2.51 -7.13
N LEU A 29 -4.78 2.42 -6.69
CA LEU A 29 -3.63 2.15 -7.57
C LEU A 29 -3.46 0.67 -7.90
N MET A 30 -4.12 -0.23 -7.16
CA MET A 30 -3.95 -1.69 -7.33
C MET A 30 -4.22 -2.21 -8.74
N PRO A 31 -5.22 -1.72 -9.51
CA PRO A 31 -5.41 -2.16 -10.89
C PRO A 31 -4.17 -1.87 -11.76
N ILE A 32 -3.64 -0.65 -11.71
CA ILE A 32 -2.47 -0.23 -12.51
C ILE A 32 -1.22 -1.04 -12.12
N LEU A 33 -1.02 -1.28 -10.81
CA LEU A 33 0.09 -2.11 -10.33
C LEU A 33 -0.01 -3.57 -10.82
N ARG A 34 -1.23 -4.11 -10.93
CA ARG A 34 -1.46 -5.45 -11.49
C ARG A 34 -1.17 -5.48 -12.99
N ASP A 35 -1.62 -4.46 -13.73
CA ASP A 35 -1.39 -4.36 -15.17
C ASP A 35 0.12 -4.25 -15.47
N LEU A 36 0.85 -3.44 -14.71
CA LEU A 36 2.32 -3.33 -14.80
C LEU A 36 3.01 -4.67 -14.52
N ASN A 37 2.57 -5.39 -13.49
CA ASN A 37 3.10 -6.71 -13.16
C ASN A 37 2.78 -7.75 -14.24
N GLN A 38 1.60 -7.69 -14.84
CA GLN A 38 1.21 -8.58 -15.93
C GLN A 38 2.05 -8.31 -17.18
N TRP A 39 2.21 -7.05 -17.56
CA TRP A 39 3.11 -6.65 -18.64
C TRP A 39 4.54 -7.14 -18.39
N GLY A 40 5.07 -6.97 -17.17
CA GLY A 40 6.40 -7.46 -16.82
C GLY A 40 6.54 -8.97 -17.00
N LYS A 41 5.52 -9.77 -16.65
CA LYS A 41 5.54 -11.23 -16.83
C LYS A 41 5.47 -11.68 -18.29
N GLU A 42 4.92 -10.85 -19.17
CA GLU A 42 4.78 -11.18 -20.59
C GLU A 42 6.03 -10.87 -21.41
N TRP A 43 6.82 -9.88 -20.97
CA TRP A 43 7.87 -9.28 -21.82
C TRP A 43 9.27 -9.20 -21.18
N LEU A 44 9.46 -9.64 -19.93
CA LEU A 44 10.76 -9.77 -19.24
C LEU A 44 11.07 -11.23 -18.92
#